data_AF-A0A2V8XIA9-F1
#
_entry.id   AF-A0A2V8XIA9-F1
#
_cell.length_a   1.000
_cell.length_b   1.000
_cell.length_c   1.000
_cell.angle_alpha   90.00
_cell.angle_beta   90.00
_cell.angle_gamma   90.00
#
_symmetry.space_group_name_H-M   'P 1'
#
loop_
_entity.id
_entity.type
_entity.pdbx_description
1 polymer ?
#
loop_
_entity_poly.entity_id
_entity_poly.type
_entity_poly.pdbx_seq_one_letter_code
_entity_poly.pdbx_strand_id
1 'polypeptide(L)'
;MPSPPTMRAIKWICITDTSLPAGFAPFGIRDLGGLVYVAFASSSGAAVGLIDIFKENGTFVKRLTHGAPLNQPWRFAAAPSNFGPLSNTLLVSNNTNSGTINGFNATTGQFVGAVKDTIGKVIYPNRRDGRERRIHVVF
;
A
#
# COMPACT_ATOMS: atom_id res chain seq x y z
N MET A 1 31.24 -28.27 32.83
CA MET A 1 30.77 -27.95 31.46
C MET A 1 29.82 -26.76 31.57
N PRO A 2 29.92 -25.72 30.73
CA PRO A 2 28.93 -24.64 30.73
C PRO A 2 27.59 -25.18 30.19
N SER A 3 26.49 -24.74 30.78
CA SER A 3 25.13 -25.11 30.33
C SER A 3 24.84 -24.54 28.94
N PRO A 4 24.03 -25.23 28.11
CA PRO A 4 23.63 -24.71 26.81
C PRO A 4 22.84 -23.41 26.97
N PRO A 5 23.04 -22.41 26.09
CA PRO A 5 22.22 -21.21 26.11
C PRO A 5 20.75 -21.57 25.85
N THR A 6 19.85 -21.03 26.66
CA THR A 6 18.41 -21.14 26.45
C THR A 6 18.02 -20.33 25.20
N MET A 7 17.64 -21.02 24.12
CA MET A 7 17.05 -20.36 22.96
C MET A 7 15.72 -19.73 23.37
N ARG A 8 15.62 -18.40 23.29
CA ARG A 8 14.33 -17.72 23.36
C ARG A 8 13.54 -18.05 22.10
N ALA A 9 12.34 -18.60 22.26
CA ALA A 9 11.44 -18.82 21.13
C ALA A 9 11.18 -17.48 20.42
N ILE A 10 11.48 -17.43 19.12
CA ILE A 10 11.12 -16.29 18.28
C ILE A 10 9.61 -16.35 18.11
N LYS A 11 8.89 -15.42 18.74
CA LYS A 11 7.44 -15.27 18.55
C LYS A 11 7.22 -14.59 17.21
N TRP A 12 6.84 -15.37 16.21
CA TRP A 12 6.38 -14.84 14.93
C TRP A 12 5.08 -14.06 15.14
N ILE A 13 5.00 -12.86 14.56
CA ILE A 13 3.77 -12.07 14.51
C ILE A 13 3.03 -12.48 13.25
N CYS A 14 1.81 -12.98 13.41
CA CYS A 14 0.91 -13.18 12.28
C CYS A 14 0.08 -11.92 12.05
N ILE A 15 -0.07 -11.57 10.78
CA ILE A 15 -0.99 -10.56 10.31
C ILE A 15 -2.18 -11.32 9.72
N THR A 16 -3.35 -11.21 10.33
CA THR A 16 -4.51 -12.01 9.93
C THR A 16 -5.78 -11.18 9.97
N ASP A 17 -6.47 -11.11 8.83
CA ASP A 17 -7.84 -10.64 8.70
C ASP A 17 -8.74 -11.85 8.42
N THR A 18 -9.58 -12.23 9.37
CA THR A 18 -10.51 -13.36 9.24
C THR A 18 -11.69 -13.07 8.31
N SER A 19 -11.85 -11.82 7.89
CA SER A 19 -12.89 -11.33 6.97
C SER A 19 -12.33 -11.00 5.57
N LEU A 20 -11.09 -11.42 5.27
CA LEU A 20 -10.50 -11.26 3.95
C LEU A 20 -11.35 -11.99 2.90
N PRO A 21 -11.84 -11.32 1.83
CA PRO A 21 -12.58 -11.98 0.78
C PRO A 21 -11.71 -13.05 0.12
N ALA A 22 -12.31 -14.19 -0.20
CA ALA A 22 -11.62 -15.24 -0.92
C ALA A 22 -11.08 -14.71 -2.27
N GLY A 23 -9.95 -15.26 -2.72
CA GLY A 23 -9.33 -14.87 -3.99
C GLY A 23 -8.45 -13.63 -3.92
N PHE A 24 -8.05 -13.19 -2.71
CA PHE A 24 -7.03 -12.17 -2.51
C PHE A 24 -5.79 -12.74 -1.80
N ALA A 25 -4.62 -12.27 -2.20
CA ALA A 25 -3.33 -12.64 -1.61
C ALA A 25 -2.53 -11.38 -1.25
N PRO A 26 -1.73 -11.41 -0.16
CA PRO A 26 -0.89 -10.28 0.22
C PRO A 26 0.11 -9.99 -0.91
N PHE A 27 0.26 -8.71 -1.23
CA PHE A 27 1.09 -8.25 -2.35
C PHE A 27 2.08 -7.15 -1.93
N GLY A 28 1.72 -6.31 -0.97
CA GLY A 28 2.58 -5.26 -0.44
C GLY A 28 2.37 -5.01 1.05
N ILE A 29 3.42 -4.54 1.71
CA ILE A 29 3.39 -4.21 3.14
C ILE A 29 4.25 -2.97 3.40
N ARG A 30 3.78 -2.08 4.26
CA ARG A 30 4.60 -0.97 4.78
C ARG A 30 4.16 -0.54 6.17
N ASP A 31 5.13 -0.29 7.03
CA ASP A 31 4.91 0.44 8.27
C ASP A 31 4.96 1.95 8.00
N LEU A 32 3.93 2.67 8.43
CA LEU A 32 3.86 4.12 8.41
C LEU A 32 3.28 4.63 9.73
N GLY A 33 4.13 5.25 10.56
CA GLY A 33 3.69 5.91 11.79
C GLY A 33 3.12 4.95 12.84
N GLY A 34 3.63 3.72 12.93
CA GLY A 34 3.19 2.72 13.92
C GLY A 34 1.95 1.92 13.50
N LEU A 35 1.55 2.06 12.23
CA LEU A 35 0.52 1.25 11.59
C LEU A 35 1.12 0.50 10.40
N VAL A 36 0.78 -0.77 10.29
CA VAL A 36 1.21 -1.65 9.21
C VAL A 36 0.08 -1.73 8.19
N TYR A 37 0.34 -1.18 7.01
CA TYR A 37 -0.56 -1.23 5.86
C TYR A 37 -0.21 -2.45 5.01
N VAL A 38 -1.20 -3.28 4.72
CA VAL A 38 -1.04 -4.47 3.88
C VAL A 38 -1.97 -4.36 2.69
N ALA A 39 -1.38 -4.37 1.50
CA ALA A 39 -2.09 -4.42 0.24
C ALA A 39 -2.29 -5.87 -0.17
N PHE A 40 -3.51 -6.20 -0.59
CA PHE A 40 -3.82 -7.50 -1.18
C PHE A 40 -4.31 -7.30 -2.62
N ALA A 41 -3.84 -8.18 -3.49
CA ALA A 41 -4.21 -8.22 -4.90
C ALA A 41 -5.11 -9.41 -5.20
N SER A 42 -5.95 -9.29 -6.22
CA SER A 42 -6.72 -10.42 -6.72
C SER A 42 -5.78 -11.53 -7.25
N SER A 43 -5.96 -12.75 -6.76
CA SER A 43 -5.22 -13.93 -7.20
C SER A 43 -5.63 -14.38 -8.62
N SER A 44 -6.77 -13.93 -9.14
CA SER A 44 -7.19 -14.20 -10.52
C SER A 44 -6.65 -13.19 -11.54
N GLY A 45 -5.93 -12.15 -11.07
CA GLY A 45 -5.45 -11.06 -11.93
C GLY A 45 -6.51 -10.01 -12.26
N ALA A 46 -7.68 -10.05 -11.62
CA ALA A 46 -8.68 -9.00 -11.78
C ALA A 46 -8.14 -7.64 -11.32
N ALA A 47 -8.58 -6.57 -11.98
CA ALA A 47 -8.15 -5.20 -11.72
C ALA A 47 -8.82 -4.60 -10.46
N VAL A 48 -8.62 -5.27 -9.33
CA VAL A 48 -9.14 -4.93 -8.01
C VAL A 48 -8.06 -5.19 -6.95
N GLY A 49 -8.21 -4.57 -5.79
CA GLY A 49 -7.35 -4.78 -4.64
C GLY A 49 -8.04 -4.35 -3.35
N LEU A 50 -7.39 -4.58 -2.22
CA LEU A 50 -7.81 -4.05 -0.93
C LEU A 50 -6.59 -3.67 -0.09
N ILE A 51 -6.81 -2.82 0.89
CA ILE A 51 -5.79 -2.40 1.84
C ILE A 51 -6.36 -2.59 3.23
N ASP A 52 -5.66 -3.37 4.04
CA ASP A 52 -5.94 -3.53 5.47
C ASP A 52 -4.88 -2.81 6.30
N ILE A 53 -5.27 -2.41 7.51
CA ILE A 53 -4.42 -1.75 8.49
C ILE A 53 -4.32 -2.65 9.71
N PHE A 54 -3.10 -2.84 10.18
CA PHE A 54 -2.77 -3.56 11.39
C PHE A 54 -1.94 -2.68 12.33
N LYS A 55 -1.90 -3.02 13.61
CA LYS A 55 -0.86 -2.55 14.52
C LYS A 55 0.41 -3.36 14.27
N GLU A 56 1.57 -2.84 14.67
CA GLU A 56 2.88 -3.53 14.57
C GLU A 56 2.90 -4.91 15.25
N ASN A 57 2.05 -5.12 16.25
CA ASN A 57 1.90 -6.41 16.94
C ASN A 57 1.00 -7.41 16.21
N GLY A 58 0.56 -7.11 14.98
CA GLY A 58 -0.30 -7.97 14.15
C GLY A 58 -1.80 -7.82 14.38
N THR A 59 -2.22 -6.99 15.33
CA THR A 59 -3.66 -6.76 15.59
C THR A 59 -4.32 -6.09 14.39
N PHE A 60 -5.34 -6.70 13.80
CA PHE A 60 -6.16 -6.08 12.76
C PHE A 60 -6.86 -4.84 13.30
N VAL A 61 -6.72 -3.71 12.59
CA VAL A 61 -7.38 -2.46 12.91
C VAL A 61 -8.65 -2.34 12.08
N LYS A 62 -8.52 -2.39 10.75
CA LYS A 62 -9.64 -2.34 9.80
C LYS A 62 -9.19 -2.61 8.38
N ARG A 63 -10.17 -2.91 7.52
CA ARG A 63 -10.04 -2.70 6.08
C ARG A 63 -10.19 -1.22 5.76
N LEU A 64 -9.17 -0.62 5.17
CA LEU A 64 -9.18 0.77 4.75
C LEU A 64 -10.04 0.96 3.51
N THR A 65 -9.80 0.16 2.47
CA THR A 65 -10.51 0.29 1.18
C THR A 65 -10.48 -1.02 0.40
N HIS A 66 -11.41 -1.19 -0.54
CA HIS A 66 -11.58 -2.39 -1.36
C HIS A 66 -12.17 -2.03 -2.73
N GLY A 67 -11.65 -2.66 -3.79
CA GLY A 67 -12.09 -2.50 -5.17
C GLY A 67 -11.25 -1.50 -5.95
N ALA A 68 -11.80 -1.01 -7.06
CA ALA A 68 -11.18 0.02 -7.87
C ALA A 68 -11.00 1.34 -7.06
N PRO A 69 -9.94 2.14 -7.32
CA PRO A 69 -8.99 2.02 -8.42
C PRO A 69 -7.76 1.16 -8.09
N LEU A 70 -7.78 0.35 -7.03
CA LEU A 70 -6.67 -0.56 -6.74
C LEU A 70 -6.59 -1.66 -7.80
N ASN A 71 -5.39 -1.92 -8.30
CA ASN A 71 -5.11 -3.00 -9.22
C ASN A 71 -3.66 -3.46 -8.99
N GLN A 72 -3.51 -4.66 -8.41
CA GLN A 72 -2.22 -5.14 -7.90
C GLN A 72 -1.50 -4.08 -7.05
N PRO A 73 -2.17 -3.53 -6.01
CA PRO A 73 -1.58 -2.49 -5.18
C PRO A 73 -0.36 -3.02 -4.44
N TRP A 74 0.71 -2.25 -4.38
CA TRP A 74 1.98 -2.74 -3.84
C TRP A 74 2.64 -1.80 -2.85
N ARG A 75 3.14 -0.66 -3.32
CA ARG A 75 3.93 0.25 -2.49
C ARG A 75 3.07 1.35 -1.88
N PHE A 76 3.46 1.78 -0.69
CA PHE A 76 2.78 2.81 0.08
C PHE A 76 3.72 3.99 0.34
N ALA A 77 3.20 5.21 0.40
CA ALA A 77 3.93 6.37 0.91
C ALA A 77 2.95 7.35 1.57
N ALA A 78 3.40 8.07 2.59
CA ALA A 78 2.67 9.22 3.09
C ALA A 78 2.94 10.42 2.17
N ALA A 79 1.90 11.04 1.63
CA ALA A 79 2.04 12.29 0.88
C ALA A 79 2.41 13.44 1.85
N PRO A 80 3.43 14.25 1.53
CA PRO A 80 3.74 15.46 2.30
C PRO A 80 2.53 16.42 2.42
N SER A 81 2.57 17.32 3.40
CA SER A 81 1.50 18.30 3.61
C SER A 81 1.37 19.34 2.49
N ASN A 82 2.39 19.47 1.65
CA ASN A 82 2.47 20.38 0.50
C ASN A 82 2.40 19.65 -0.85
N PHE A 83 1.74 18.48 -0.91
CA PHE A 83 1.61 17.66 -2.12
C PHE A 83 0.36 18.01 -2.98
N GLY A 84 -0.11 19.25 -2.89
CA GLY A 84 -1.26 19.76 -3.65
C GLY A 84 -2.58 19.08 -3.24
N PRO A 85 -3.47 18.72 -4.18
CA PRO A 85 -4.74 18.06 -3.86
C PRO A 85 -4.60 16.72 -3.13
N LEU A 86 -3.41 16.11 -3.17
CA LEU A 86 -3.11 14.84 -2.53
C LEU A 86 -2.35 15.02 -1.19
N SER A 87 -2.25 16.23 -0.66
CA SER A 87 -1.61 16.50 0.63
C SER A 87 -2.17 15.60 1.75
N ASN A 88 -1.26 15.03 2.56
CA ASN A 88 -1.58 14.15 3.70
C ASN A 88 -2.36 12.86 3.35
N THR A 89 -2.43 12.48 2.07
CA THR A 89 -3.03 11.21 1.65
C THR A 89 -2.06 10.04 1.80
N LEU A 90 -2.59 8.83 1.88
CA LEU A 90 -1.84 7.60 1.66
C LEU A 90 -1.72 7.37 0.15
N LEU A 91 -0.51 7.47 -0.39
CA LEU A 91 -0.22 7.14 -1.77
C LEU A 91 0.01 5.64 -1.93
N VAL A 92 -0.65 5.03 -2.91
CA VAL A 92 -0.59 3.60 -3.20
C VAL A 92 -0.28 3.40 -4.67
N SER A 93 0.79 2.68 -4.99
CA SER A 93 1.15 2.36 -6.37
C SER A 93 0.47 1.07 -6.83
N ASN A 94 -0.14 1.10 -8.01
CA ASN A 94 -0.57 -0.11 -8.72
C ASN A 94 0.60 -0.69 -9.53
N ASN A 95 0.93 -1.96 -9.32
CA ASN A 95 2.07 -2.61 -9.97
C ASN A 95 1.68 -3.24 -11.33
N THR A 96 1.22 -2.42 -12.27
CA THR A 96 0.91 -2.85 -13.63
C THR A 96 1.63 -1.96 -14.64
N ASN A 97 1.73 -2.39 -15.90
CA ASN A 97 2.38 -1.60 -16.98
C ASN A 97 1.70 -0.24 -17.21
N SER A 98 0.39 -0.16 -16.92
CA SER A 98 -0.42 1.06 -16.95
C SER A 98 -0.91 1.44 -15.56
N GLY A 99 -0.19 1.03 -14.52
CA GLY A 99 -0.55 1.31 -13.13
C GLY A 99 -0.43 2.78 -12.82
N THR A 100 -1.25 3.29 -11.91
CA THR A 100 -1.20 4.67 -11.41
C THR A 100 -0.68 4.68 -9.97
N ILE A 101 -0.30 5.86 -9.47
CA ILE A 101 -0.17 6.09 -8.03
C ILE A 101 -1.44 6.80 -7.58
N ASN A 102 -2.17 6.20 -6.65
CA ASN A 102 -3.47 6.67 -6.18
C ASN A 102 -3.36 7.18 -4.75
N GLY A 103 -3.88 8.36 -4.48
CA GLY A 103 -4.01 8.93 -3.13
C GLY A 103 -5.35 8.56 -2.51
N PHE A 104 -5.30 8.07 -1.28
CA PHE A 104 -6.47 7.77 -0.47
C PHE A 104 -6.41 8.56 0.84
N ASN A 105 -7.57 8.98 1.35
CA ASN A 105 -7.64 9.47 2.72
C ASN A 105 -7.25 8.33 3.67
N ALA A 106 -6.17 8.50 4.45
CA ALA A 106 -5.63 7.43 5.30
C ALA A 106 -6.58 7.02 6.44
N THR A 107 -7.56 7.86 6.76
CA THR A 107 -8.57 7.60 7.80
C THR A 107 -9.82 6.97 7.20
N THR A 108 -10.37 7.50 6.11
CA THR A 108 -11.66 7.03 5.58
C THR A 108 -11.53 6.00 4.46
N GLY A 109 -10.35 5.89 3.86
CA GLY A 109 -10.10 5.03 2.69
C GLY A 109 -10.72 5.54 1.40
N GLN A 110 -11.31 6.75 1.42
CA GLN A 110 -11.86 7.37 0.23
C GLN A 110 -10.75 7.72 -0.76
N PHE A 111 -10.97 7.38 -2.03
CA PHE A 111 -10.09 7.78 -3.11
C PHE A 111 -10.15 9.30 -3.32
N VAL A 112 -8.99 9.95 -3.35
CA VAL A 112 -8.87 11.40 -3.54
C VAL A 112 -8.48 11.71 -4.99
N GLY A 113 -7.58 10.94 -5.58
CA GLY A 113 -7.14 11.13 -6.96
C GLY A 113 -5.85 10.40 -7.28
N ALA A 114 -5.45 10.40 -8.56
CA ALA A 114 -4.16 9.87 -8.99
C ALA A 114 -3.09 10.96 -9.00
N VAL A 115 -1.84 10.58 -8.74
CA VAL A 115 -0.67 11.46 -8.90
C VAL A 115 -0.54 11.89 -10.36
N LYS A 116 -0.34 13.20 -10.54
CA LYS A 116 -0.20 13.85 -11.84
C LYS A 116 1.14 14.59 -11.90
N ASP A 117 1.70 14.71 -13.10
CA ASP A 117 2.84 15.58 -13.37
C ASP A 117 2.49 17.06 -13.23
N THR A 118 3.50 17.93 -13.35
CA THR A 118 3.38 19.39 -13.18
C THR A 118 2.45 20.05 -14.20
N ILE A 119 2.05 19.33 -15.26
CA ILE A 119 1.14 19.79 -16.31
C ILE A 119 -0.24 19.09 -16.15
N GLY A 120 -0.46 18.36 -15.06
CA GLY A 120 -1.74 17.75 -14.71
C GLY A 120 -2.00 16.38 -15.35
N LYS A 121 -1.01 15.75 -15.99
CA LYS A 121 -1.17 14.43 -16.62
C LYS A 121 -0.85 13.31 -15.64
N VAL A 122 -1.72 12.29 -15.58
CA VAL A 122 -1.54 11.11 -14.71
C VAL A 122 -0.24 10.38 -15.04
N ILE A 123 0.48 9.98 -13.99
CA ILE A 123 1.75 9.24 -14.12
C ILE A 123 1.50 7.73 -14.05
N TYR A 124 2.21 7.04 -14.95
CA TYR A 124 2.27 5.59 -14.99
C TYR A 124 3.71 5.15 -14.66
N PRO A 125 4.04 4.86 -13.40
CA PRO A 125 5.43 4.66 -12.96
C PRO A 125 6.17 3.54 -13.71
N ASN A 126 5.46 2.56 -14.26
CA ASN A 126 6.05 1.46 -15.01
C ASN A 126 6.11 1.69 -16.54
N ARG A 127 5.65 2.84 -17.05
CA ARG A 127 5.64 3.16 -18.49
C ARG A 127 6.94 3.85 -18.88
N ARG A 128 7.79 3.17 -19.66
CA ARG A 128 9.01 3.75 -20.26
C ARG A 128 8.64 4.62 -21.46
N ASP A 129 8.27 5.89 -21.24
CA ASP A 129 7.95 6.85 -22.33
C ASP A 129 9.12 7.78 -22.71
N GLY A 130 10.34 7.52 -22.20
CA GLY A 130 11.56 8.26 -22.56
C GLY A 130 11.60 9.72 -22.08
N ARG A 131 10.59 10.18 -21.34
CA ARG A 131 10.56 11.53 -20.77
C ARG A 131 10.76 11.43 -19.25
N GLU A 132 11.85 12.01 -18.75
CA GLU A 132 12.08 12.12 -17.32
C GLU A 132 11.01 13.04 -16.72
N ARG A 133 10.03 12.46 -16.02
CA ARG A 133 9.02 13.21 -15.26
C ARG A 133 9.40 13.15 -13.79
N ARG A 134 10.12 14.16 -13.32
CA ARG A 134 10.57 14.21 -11.91
C ARG A 134 9.38 14.47 -10.99
N ILE A 135 8.92 13.42 -10.32
CA ILE A 135 8.22 13.54 -9.04
C ILE A 135 8.96 12.65 -8.06
N HIS A 136 9.35 13.24 -6.93
CA HIS A 136 10.00 12.53 -5.85
C HIS A 136 8.92 11.91 -4.96
N VAL A 137 8.45 10.71 -5.31
CA VAL A 137 7.66 9.86 -4.40
C VAL A 137 8.56 8.73 -3.92
N VAL A 138 8.86 8.72 -2.62
CA VAL A 138 9.72 7.68 -2.02
C VAL A 138 8.83 6.63 -1.38
N PHE A 139 8.79 5.47 -2.04
CA PHE A 139 8.02 4.30 -1.65
C PHE A 139 8.80 3.34 -0.73
#